data_AF-A0AAV4HV83-F1
#
_entry.id   AF-A0AAV4HV83-F1
#
_cell.length_a   1.000
_cell.length_b   1.000
_cell.length_c   1.000
_cell.angle_alpha   90.00
_cell.angle_beta   90.00
_cell.angle_gamma   90.00
#
_symmetry.space_group_name_H-M   'P 1'
#
loop_
_entity.id
_entity.type
_entity.pdbx_description
1 polymer ?
#
loop_
_entity_poly.entity_id
_entity_poly.type
_entity_poly.pdbx_seq_one_letter_code
_entity_poly.pdbx_strand_id
1 'polypeptide(L)'
;MWTLMLRLLALLLLAQSTGKSLKDVIDIVCHYSSQKKAELRTTAAAKVVVVVVDVVVVVVVVVVVVVVVLAVVLVVVVVVVVVGSNSTYSSSSVVVVVVVVVVVVVVVIVVVVVVVVVVVVVVIIAVVAVVVVLIVVVVLLLIVVILILIVVFVVVAVPIKVVVVVVVVLIKVVVVVVVVVVVVVVGVVVVKVVVVVIVVVLIKVVVVEAVVQ
;
A
#
# COMPACT_ATOMS: atom_id res chain seq x y z
N MET A 1 -12.44 6.62 34.03
CA MET A 1 -12.91 7.75 34.88
C MET A 1 -12.15 9.05 34.57
N TRP A 2 -10.81 9.08 34.59
CA TRP A 2 -9.99 10.29 34.35
C TRP A 2 -10.24 10.99 32.99
N THR A 3 -10.34 10.22 31.91
CA THR A 3 -10.51 10.76 30.54
C THR A 3 -11.83 11.51 30.33
N LEU A 4 -12.89 11.17 31.07
CA LEU A 4 -14.15 11.89 31.04
C LEU A 4 -14.04 13.25 31.76
N MET A 5 -13.32 13.32 32.88
CA MET A 5 -13.09 14.57 33.61
C MET A 5 -12.28 15.59 32.79
N LEU A 6 -11.27 15.12 32.04
CA LEU A 6 -10.46 16.01 31.17
C LEU A 6 -11.26 16.57 29.98
N ARG A 7 -12.17 15.77 29.40
CA ARG A 7 -13.05 16.24 28.30
C ARG A 7 -14.07 17.28 28.79
N LEU A 8 -14.59 17.11 30.00
CA LEU A 8 -15.47 18.09 30.65
C LEU A 8 -14.74 19.40 30.96
N LEU A 9 -13.50 19.33 31.46
CA LEU A 9 -12.68 20.51 31.73
C LEU A 9 -12.39 21.31 30.44
N ALA A 10 -12.07 20.62 29.34
CA ALA A 10 -11.83 21.26 28.05
C ALA A 10 -13.08 21.95 27.47
N LEU A 11 -14.27 21.34 27.63
CA LEU A 11 -15.54 21.94 27.22
C LEU A 11 -15.88 23.19 28.04
N LEU A 12 -15.61 23.18 29.34
CA LEU A 12 -15.83 24.32 30.22
C LEU A 12 -14.88 25.49 29.89
N LEU A 13 -13.61 25.20 29.60
CA LEU A 13 -12.63 26.21 29.19
C LEU A 13 -13.00 26.84 27.83
N LEU A 14 -13.49 26.04 26.89
CA LEU A 14 -13.96 26.52 25.58
C LEU A 14 -15.22 27.38 25.69
N ALA A 15 -16.12 27.06 26.63
CA ALA A 15 -17.29 27.87 26.92
C ALA A 15 -16.91 29.23 27.52
N GLN A 16 -15.94 29.25 28.46
CA GLN A 16 -15.46 30.51 29.02
C GLN A 16 -14.77 31.39 27.97
N SER A 17 -13.90 30.83 27.12
CA SER A 17 -13.16 31.64 26.13
C SER A 17 -14.05 32.23 25.05
N THR A 18 -15.22 31.62 24.78
CA THR A 18 -16.16 32.10 23.76
C THR A 18 -17.29 32.96 24.32
N GLY A 19 -17.43 33.03 25.65
CA GLY A 19 -18.52 33.76 26.32
C GLY A 19 -19.91 33.19 26.07
N LYS A 20 -20.00 31.98 25.48
CA LYS A 20 -21.27 31.32 25.12
C LYS A 20 -21.71 30.36 26.21
N SER A 21 -23.02 30.10 26.27
CA SER A 21 -23.55 29.11 27.21
C SER A 21 -22.97 27.73 26.90
N LEU A 22 -22.73 26.92 27.94
CA LEU A 22 -22.20 25.56 27.78
C LEU A 22 -23.05 24.72 26.82
N LYS A 23 -24.37 24.94 26.84
CA LYS A 23 -25.33 24.27 25.95
C LYS A 23 -25.06 24.62 24.47
N ASP A 24 -24.79 25.88 24.16
CA ASP A 24 -24.51 26.30 22.78
C ASP A 24 -23.18 25.75 22.28
N VAL A 25 -22.17 25.67 23.16
CA VAL A 25 -20.87 25.06 22.80
C VAL A 25 -21.03 23.56 22.55
N ILE A 26 -21.84 22.87 23.35
CA ILE A 26 -22.14 21.45 23.13
C ILE A 26 -22.91 21.26 21.81
N ASP A 27 -23.90 22.11 21.51
CA ASP A 27 -24.65 22.06 20.25
C ASP A 27 -23.73 22.32 19.03
N ILE A 28 -22.80 23.28 19.13
CA ILE A 28 -21.79 23.53 18.08
C ILE A 28 -20.86 22.33 17.90
N VAL A 29 -20.36 21.73 18.99
CA VAL A 29 -19.45 20.57 18.93
C VAL A 29 -20.19 19.35 18.38
N CYS A 30 -21.46 19.14 18.74
CA CYS A 30 -22.30 18.09 18.18
C CYS A 30 -22.58 18.31 16.68
N HIS A 31 -22.85 19.55 16.27
CA HIS A 31 -23.05 19.90 14.86
C HIS A 31 -21.76 19.69 14.05
N TYR A 32 -20.61 20.14 14.57
CA TYR A 32 -19.30 19.91 13.95
C TYR A 32 -18.93 18.42 13.90
N SER A 33 -19.25 17.66 14.96
CA SER A 33 -19.03 16.21 15.03
C SER A 33 -19.90 15.48 13.99
N SER A 34 -21.15 15.90 13.81
CA SER A 34 -22.05 15.38 12.78
C SER A 34 -21.52 15.66 11.37
N GLN A 35 -21.09 16.90 11.12
CA GLN A 35 -20.51 17.32 9.84
C GLN A 35 -19.21 16.55 9.53
N LYS A 36 -18.31 16.41 10.52
CA LYS A 36 -17.08 15.61 10.38
C LYS A 36 -17.31 14.10 10.33
N LYS A 37 -18.39 13.56 10.90
CA LYS A 37 -18.71 12.11 10.79
C LYS A 37 -19.05 11.71 9.36
N ALA A 38 -19.65 12.61 8.59
CA ALA A 38 -19.88 12.42 7.16
C ALA A 38 -18.56 12.50 6.36
N GLU A 39 -17.65 13.39 6.76
CA GLU A 39 -16.34 13.61 6.14
C GLU A 39 -15.29 12.53 6.50
N LEU A 40 -15.33 11.98 7.71
CA LEU A 40 -14.40 10.93 8.16
C LEU A 40 -14.63 9.58 7.49
N ARG A 41 -15.82 9.33 6.94
CA ARG A 41 -16.09 8.12 6.15
C ARG A 41 -15.40 8.17 4.78
N THR A 42 -15.12 9.35 4.23
CA THR A 42 -14.35 9.50 2.99
C THR A 42 -12.84 9.57 3.25
N THR A 43 -12.40 10.02 4.44
CA THR A 43 -10.96 10.00 4.80
C THR A 43 -10.44 8.61 5.18
N ALA A 44 -11.30 7.70 5.67
CA ALA A 44 -10.90 6.35 6.03
C ALA A 44 -10.40 5.54 4.81
N ALA A 45 -10.99 5.74 3.63
CA ALA A 45 -10.56 5.07 2.39
C ALA A 45 -9.23 5.64 1.85
N ALA A 46 -9.05 6.97 1.92
CA ALA A 46 -7.78 7.62 1.54
C ALA A 46 -6.63 7.20 2.49
N LYS A 47 -6.92 7.03 3.78
CA LYS A 47 -5.94 6.57 4.77
C LYS A 47 -5.43 5.17 4.47
N VAL A 48 -6.26 4.26 3.94
CA VAL A 48 -5.82 2.91 3.58
C VAL A 48 -4.91 2.94 2.35
N VAL A 49 -5.23 3.73 1.32
CA VAL A 49 -4.36 3.85 0.13
C VAL A 49 -3.02 4.47 0.52
N VAL A 50 -3.00 5.51 1.34
CA VAL A 50 -1.76 6.14 1.82
C VAL A 50 -0.96 5.18 2.70
N VAL A 51 -1.58 4.41 3.59
CA VAL A 51 -0.88 3.39 4.40
C VAL A 51 -0.30 2.27 3.52
N VAL A 52 -1.03 1.81 2.51
CA VAL A 52 -0.51 0.78 1.60
C VAL A 52 0.67 1.32 0.79
N VAL A 53 0.59 2.57 0.31
CA VAL A 53 1.70 3.20 -0.42
C VAL A 53 2.89 3.44 0.52
N ASP A 54 2.67 3.94 1.72
CA ASP A 54 3.71 4.20 2.73
C ASP A 54 4.43 2.89 3.12
N VAL A 55 3.68 1.81 3.37
CA VAL A 55 4.26 0.48 3.66
C VAL A 55 5.05 -0.06 2.47
N VAL A 56 4.55 0.08 1.22
CA VAL A 56 5.29 -0.37 0.04
C VAL A 56 6.59 0.42 -0.12
N VAL A 57 6.54 1.75 0.03
CA VAL A 57 7.73 2.61 -0.05
C VAL A 57 8.73 2.26 1.05
N VAL A 58 8.28 2.09 2.29
CA VAL A 58 9.14 1.69 3.42
C VAL A 58 9.81 0.34 3.15
N VAL A 59 9.06 -0.66 2.65
CA VAL A 59 9.63 -1.97 2.31
C VAL A 59 10.68 -1.84 1.21
N VAL A 60 10.42 -1.06 0.16
CA VAL A 60 11.41 -0.80 -0.90
C VAL A 60 12.65 -0.12 -0.35
N VAL A 61 12.48 0.94 0.44
CA VAL A 61 13.59 1.69 1.02
C VAL A 61 14.41 0.79 1.94
N VAL A 62 13.78 0.00 2.81
CA VAL A 62 14.48 -0.94 3.69
C VAL A 62 15.27 -1.96 2.88
N VAL A 63 14.68 -2.55 1.83
CA VAL A 63 15.40 -3.53 1.01
C VAL A 63 16.57 -2.88 0.27
N VAL A 64 16.39 -1.69 -0.31
CA VAL A 64 17.47 -0.94 -0.96
C VAL A 64 18.59 -0.61 0.04
N VAL A 65 18.25 -0.15 1.24
CA VAL A 65 19.24 0.15 2.28
C VAL A 65 20.01 -1.10 2.70
N VAL A 66 19.33 -2.23 2.95
CA VAL A 66 19.98 -3.49 3.32
C VAL A 66 20.94 -3.96 2.22
N VAL A 67 20.50 -3.87 0.97
CA VAL A 67 21.31 -4.20 -0.22
C VAL A 67 22.56 -3.31 -0.33
N VAL A 68 22.40 -1.99 -0.15
CA VAL A 68 23.53 -1.04 -0.20
C VAL A 68 24.50 -1.30 0.93
N VAL A 69 24.02 -1.52 2.15
CA VAL A 69 24.87 -1.81 3.32
C VAL A 69 25.66 -3.11 3.09
N LEU A 70 25.01 -4.19 2.65
CA LEU A 70 25.70 -5.45 2.35
C LEU A 70 26.79 -5.27 1.28
N ALA A 71 26.51 -4.54 0.21
CA ALA A 71 27.49 -4.26 -0.84
C ALA A 71 28.70 -3.47 -0.30
N VAL A 72 28.47 -2.42 0.48
CA VAL A 72 29.55 -1.63 1.10
C VAL A 72 30.39 -2.49 2.04
N VAL A 73 29.77 -3.30 2.88
CA VAL A 73 30.47 -4.20 3.82
C VAL A 73 31.38 -5.17 3.05
N LEU A 74 30.89 -5.77 1.97
CA LEU A 74 31.69 -6.68 1.15
C LEU A 74 32.85 -6.01 0.42
N VAL A 75 32.64 -4.81 -0.13
CA VAL A 75 33.74 -4.02 -0.71
C VAL A 75 34.81 -3.73 0.35
N VAL A 76 34.42 -3.39 1.58
CA VAL A 76 35.38 -3.14 2.67
C VAL A 76 36.17 -4.40 3.01
N VAL A 77 35.51 -5.56 3.19
CA VAL A 77 36.18 -6.85 3.47
C VAL A 77 37.18 -7.19 2.37
N VAL A 78 36.76 -7.05 1.11
CA VAL A 78 37.58 -7.26 -0.09
C VAL A 78 38.83 -6.38 -0.06
N VAL A 79 38.66 -5.08 0.17
CA VAL A 79 39.78 -4.13 0.25
C VAL A 79 40.74 -4.50 1.40
N VAL A 80 40.22 -4.82 2.58
CA VAL A 80 41.03 -5.22 3.74
C VAL A 80 41.83 -6.50 3.45
N VAL A 81 41.21 -7.50 2.83
CA VAL A 81 41.87 -8.75 2.44
C VAL A 81 42.95 -8.47 1.39
N VAL A 82 42.68 -7.67 0.35
CA VAL A 82 43.67 -7.34 -0.68
C VAL A 82 44.86 -6.57 -0.10
N VAL A 83 44.60 -5.57 0.74
CA VAL A 83 45.66 -4.76 1.37
C VAL A 83 46.50 -5.59 2.34
N GLY A 84 45.88 -6.42 3.18
CA GLY A 84 46.59 -7.29 4.14
C GLY A 84 47.36 -8.45 3.46
N SER A 85 46.87 -8.93 2.32
CA SER A 85 47.53 -9.99 1.56
C SER A 85 48.79 -9.49 0.85
N ASN A 86 48.77 -8.25 0.37
CA ASN A 86 49.93 -7.62 -0.28
C ASN A 86 51.15 -7.50 0.65
N SER A 87 50.96 -7.46 1.97
CA SER A 87 52.08 -7.39 2.93
C SER A 87 52.63 -8.76 3.36
N THR A 88 51.98 -9.87 3.01
CA THR A 88 52.24 -11.18 3.64
C THR A 88 52.54 -12.32 2.65
N TYR A 89 52.24 -12.17 1.36
CA TYR A 89 52.27 -13.27 0.38
C TYR A 89 53.25 -13.07 -0.79
N SER A 90 53.77 -14.17 -1.32
CA SER A 90 54.51 -14.22 -2.58
C SER A 90 53.58 -14.05 -3.78
N SER A 91 54.13 -13.62 -4.92
CA SER A 91 53.41 -13.21 -6.15
C SER A 91 52.36 -14.21 -6.65
N SER A 92 52.54 -15.51 -6.39
CA SER A 92 51.64 -16.59 -6.80
C SER A 92 50.35 -16.65 -5.96
N SER A 93 50.45 -16.37 -4.66
CA SER A 93 49.32 -16.37 -3.71
C SER A 93 48.43 -15.13 -3.86
N VAL A 94 49.00 -14.00 -4.29
CA VAL A 94 48.25 -12.76 -4.54
C VAL A 94 47.23 -12.96 -5.66
N VAL A 95 47.58 -13.68 -6.73
CA VAL A 95 46.67 -13.94 -7.86
C VAL A 95 45.44 -14.74 -7.41
N VAL A 96 45.62 -15.78 -6.58
CA VAL A 96 44.51 -16.61 -6.08
C VAL A 96 43.56 -15.80 -5.19
N VAL A 97 44.10 -14.96 -4.29
CA VAL A 97 43.29 -14.10 -3.42
C VAL A 97 42.51 -13.08 -4.24
N VAL A 98 43.13 -12.41 -5.22
CA VAL A 98 42.42 -11.46 -6.09
C VAL A 98 41.30 -12.13 -6.88
N VAL A 99 41.53 -13.32 -7.43
CA VAL A 99 40.49 -14.06 -8.16
C VAL A 99 39.31 -14.42 -7.25
N VAL A 100 39.57 -14.96 -6.04
CA VAL A 100 38.51 -15.30 -5.07
C VAL A 100 37.72 -14.06 -4.66
N VAL A 101 38.42 -12.97 -4.37
CA VAL A 101 37.83 -11.68 -4.01
C VAL A 101 36.95 -11.13 -5.13
N VAL A 102 37.41 -11.17 -6.38
CA VAL A 102 36.63 -10.72 -7.55
C VAL A 102 35.39 -11.60 -7.73
N VAL A 103 35.52 -12.92 -7.61
CA VAL A 103 34.37 -13.85 -7.72
C VAL A 103 33.34 -13.56 -6.63
N VAL A 104 33.75 -13.37 -5.38
CA VAL A 104 32.84 -13.04 -4.26
C VAL A 104 32.14 -11.70 -4.50
N VAL A 105 32.86 -10.66 -4.96
CA VAL A 105 32.27 -9.37 -5.29
C VAL A 105 31.25 -9.50 -6.42
N VAL A 106 31.56 -10.24 -7.48
CA VAL A 106 30.66 -10.46 -8.61
C VAL A 106 29.40 -11.20 -8.16
N VAL A 107 29.53 -12.27 -7.38
CA VAL A 107 28.37 -13.03 -6.86
C VAL A 107 27.48 -12.13 -5.99
N VAL A 108 28.07 -11.32 -5.12
CA VAL A 108 27.33 -10.38 -4.27
C VAL A 108 26.58 -9.35 -5.08
N ILE A 109 27.25 -8.74 -6.08
CA ILE A 109 26.62 -7.76 -6.96
C ILE A 109 25.45 -8.40 -7.72
N VAL A 110 25.61 -9.63 -8.21
CA VAL A 110 24.54 -10.35 -8.91
C VAL A 110 23.36 -10.62 -7.96
N VAL A 111 23.59 -11.09 -6.73
CA VAL A 111 22.53 -11.31 -5.73
C VAL A 111 21.79 -10.01 -5.40
N VAL A 112 22.55 -8.92 -5.19
CA VAL A 112 22.02 -7.58 -4.95
C VAL A 112 21.11 -7.12 -6.11
N VAL A 113 21.58 -7.25 -7.35
CA VAL A 113 20.81 -6.88 -8.55
C VAL A 113 19.54 -7.71 -8.65
N VAL A 114 19.60 -9.03 -8.44
CA VAL A 114 18.43 -9.91 -8.47
C VAL A 114 17.40 -9.51 -7.41
N VAL A 115 17.83 -9.24 -6.19
CA VAL A 115 16.94 -8.79 -5.10
C VAL A 115 16.28 -7.46 -5.45
N VAL A 116 17.03 -6.49 -5.97
CA VAL A 116 16.49 -5.19 -6.38
C VAL A 116 15.47 -5.34 -7.50
N VAL A 117 15.78 -6.12 -8.54
CA VAL A 117 14.87 -6.37 -9.66
C VAL A 117 13.57 -7.01 -9.17
N VAL A 118 13.66 -8.01 -8.29
CA VAL A 118 12.50 -8.66 -7.70
C VAL A 118 11.62 -7.67 -6.93
N VAL A 119 12.23 -6.84 -6.08
CA VAL A 119 11.49 -5.84 -5.29
C VAL A 119 10.79 -4.85 -6.21
N VAL A 120 11.48 -4.35 -7.25
CA VAL A 120 10.91 -3.44 -8.24
C VAL A 120 9.71 -4.08 -8.95
N VAL A 121 9.81 -5.35 -9.36
CA VAL A 121 8.69 -6.07 -10.01
C VAL A 121 7.49 -6.18 -9.07
N VAL A 122 7.70 -6.55 -7.80
CA VAL A 122 6.62 -6.65 -6.81
C VAL A 122 5.93 -5.30 -6.59
N VAL A 123 6.68 -4.21 -6.57
CA VAL A 123 6.16 -2.84 -6.42
C VAL A 123 5.35 -2.42 -7.62
N ILE A 124 5.84 -2.66 -8.85
CA ILE A 124 5.12 -2.31 -10.07
C ILE A 124 3.78 -3.05 -10.13
N ILE A 125 3.75 -4.35 -9.83
CA ILE A 125 2.51 -5.14 -9.78
C ILE A 125 1.56 -4.62 -8.70
N ALA A 126 2.09 -4.23 -7.54
CA ALA A 126 1.29 -3.62 -6.48
C ALA A 126 0.66 -2.30 -6.92
N VAL A 127 1.41 -1.42 -7.60
CA VAL A 127 0.93 -0.14 -8.12
C VAL A 127 -0.14 -0.34 -9.19
N VAL A 128 0.10 -1.23 -10.16
CA VAL A 128 -0.87 -1.55 -11.22
C VAL A 128 -2.18 -2.07 -10.62
N ALA A 129 -2.11 -2.97 -9.64
CA ALA A 129 -3.30 -3.48 -8.95
C ALA A 129 -4.10 -2.35 -8.27
N VAL A 130 -3.41 -1.43 -7.57
CA VAL A 130 -4.07 -0.28 -6.92
C VAL A 130 -4.74 0.61 -7.97
N VAL A 131 -4.08 0.91 -9.09
CA VAL A 131 -4.64 1.72 -10.18
C VAL A 131 -5.89 1.06 -10.77
N VAL A 132 -5.85 -0.26 -11.04
CA VAL A 132 -7.02 -1.00 -11.55
C VAL A 132 -8.19 -0.93 -10.57
N VAL A 133 -7.94 -1.14 -9.27
CA VAL A 133 -8.99 -1.02 -8.24
C VAL A 133 -9.57 0.40 -8.21
N LEU A 134 -8.72 1.42 -8.29
CA LEU A 134 -9.14 2.84 -8.29
C LEU A 134 -10.03 3.16 -9.50
N ILE A 135 -9.65 2.69 -10.70
CA ILE A 135 -10.43 2.86 -11.93
C ILE A 135 -11.79 2.18 -11.79
N VAL A 136 -11.82 0.93 -11.31
CA VAL A 136 -13.06 0.17 -11.14
C VAL A 136 -14.02 0.88 -10.18
N VAL A 137 -13.50 1.46 -9.08
CA VAL A 137 -14.30 2.25 -8.13
C VAL A 137 -14.87 3.51 -8.79
N VAL A 138 -14.06 4.24 -9.56
CA VAL A 138 -14.51 5.45 -10.27
C VAL A 138 -15.62 5.11 -11.28
N VAL A 139 -15.47 4.03 -12.04
CA VAL A 139 -16.48 3.56 -13.00
C VAL A 139 -17.79 3.21 -12.27
N LEU A 140 -17.72 2.50 -11.14
CA LEU A 140 -18.88 2.20 -10.31
C LEU A 140 -19.61 3.45 -9.84
N LEU A 141 -18.87 4.46 -9.37
CA LEU A 141 -19.44 5.72 -8.91
C LEU A 141 -20.16 6.46 -10.05
N LEU A 142 -19.54 6.52 -11.24
CA LEU A 142 -20.17 7.11 -12.43
C LEU A 142 -21.46 6.38 -12.81
N ILE A 143 -21.48 5.05 -12.77
CA ILE A 143 -22.69 4.25 -13.02
C ILE A 143 -23.77 4.60 -12.01
N VAL A 144 -23.45 4.67 -10.71
CA VAL A 144 -24.41 5.04 -9.66
C VAL A 144 -25.00 6.43 -9.89
N VAL A 145 -24.18 7.41 -10.26
CA VAL A 145 -24.64 8.78 -10.57
C VAL A 145 -25.61 8.75 -11.76
N ILE A 146 -25.27 8.05 -12.84
CA ILE A 146 -26.14 7.93 -14.03
C ILE A 146 -27.48 7.26 -13.67
N LEU A 147 -27.46 6.18 -12.87
CA LEU A 147 -28.68 5.50 -12.43
C LEU A 147 -29.60 6.43 -11.63
N ILE A 148 -29.04 7.25 -10.72
CA ILE A 148 -29.83 8.21 -9.94
C ILE A 148 -30.48 9.25 -10.85
N LEU A 149 -29.73 9.81 -11.82
CA LEU A 149 -30.28 10.77 -12.78
C LEU A 149 -31.44 10.18 -13.60
N ILE A 150 -31.32 8.92 -14.03
CA ILE A 150 -32.40 8.21 -14.74
C ILE A 150 -33.63 8.03 -13.84
N VAL A 151 -33.45 7.60 -12.59
CA VAL A 151 -34.59 7.41 -11.65
C VAL A 151 -35.34 8.72 -11.46
N VAL A 152 -34.62 9.83 -11.26
CA VAL A 152 -35.25 11.16 -11.08
C VAL A 152 -36.08 11.53 -12.30
N PHE A 153 -35.55 11.33 -13.51
CA PHE A 153 -36.29 11.62 -14.75
C PHE A 153 -37.53 10.73 -14.93
N VAL A 154 -37.42 9.43 -14.66
CA VAL A 154 -38.52 8.47 -14.80
C VAL A 154 -39.65 8.76 -13.81
N VAL A 155 -39.34 9.15 -12.57
CA VAL A 155 -40.36 9.49 -11.56
C VAL A 155 -41.21 10.68 -11.98
N VAL A 156 -40.63 11.64 -12.72
CA VAL A 156 -41.37 12.82 -13.21
C VAL A 156 -42.24 12.46 -14.42
N ALA A 157 -41.80 11.55 -15.29
CA ALA A 157 -42.44 11.31 -16.58
C ALA A 157 -43.43 10.12 -16.61
N VAL A 158 -43.36 9.18 -15.68
CA VAL A 158 -43.93 7.84 -15.88
C VAL A 158 -44.92 7.42 -14.77
N PRO A 159 -46.05 6.77 -15.10
CA PRO A 159 -46.97 6.21 -14.12
C PRO A 159 -46.31 5.18 -13.17
N ILE A 160 -46.74 5.19 -11.91
CA ILE A 160 -46.15 4.50 -10.75
C ILE A 160 -45.87 3.01 -10.99
N LYS A 161 -46.71 2.29 -11.75
CA LYS A 161 -46.52 0.85 -12.04
C LYS A 161 -45.22 0.57 -12.79
N VAL A 162 -44.86 1.42 -13.76
CA VAL A 162 -43.63 1.26 -14.54
C VAL A 162 -42.40 1.63 -13.71
N VAL A 163 -42.52 2.61 -12.81
CA VAL A 163 -41.45 3.01 -11.89
C VAL A 163 -41.00 1.82 -11.04
N VAL A 164 -41.92 1.02 -10.51
CA VAL A 164 -41.58 -0.15 -9.69
C VAL A 164 -40.80 -1.19 -10.51
N VAL A 165 -41.21 -1.47 -11.74
CA VAL A 165 -40.50 -2.43 -12.61
C VAL A 165 -39.09 -1.92 -12.94
N VAL A 166 -38.96 -0.64 -13.28
CA VAL A 166 -37.66 -0.02 -13.57
C VAL A 166 -36.75 -0.05 -12.34
N VAL A 167 -37.25 0.28 -11.15
CA VAL A 167 -36.47 0.23 -9.90
C VAL A 167 -35.97 -1.19 -9.61
N VAL A 168 -36.81 -2.22 -9.79
CA VAL A 168 -36.38 -3.62 -9.60
C VAL A 168 -35.29 -4.02 -10.59
N VAL A 169 -35.39 -3.58 -11.85
CA VAL A 169 -34.34 -3.83 -12.86
C VAL A 169 -33.06 -3.08 -12.52
N LEU A 170 -33.15 -1.80 -12.13
CA LEU A 170 -31.99 -0.99 -11.72
C LEU A 170 -31.29 -1.60 -10.50
N ILE A 171 -32.04 -2.08 -9.50
CA ILE A 171 -31.47 -2.76 -8.33
C ILE A 171 -30.73 -4.04 -8.75
N LYS A 172 -31.31 -4.88 -9.61
CA LYS A 172 -30.63 -6.08 -10.12
C LYS A 172 -29.33 -5.73 -10.85
N VAL A 173 -29.35 -4.71 -11.71
CA VAL A 173 -28.15 -4.24 -12.44
C VAL A 173 -27.07 -3.77 -11.46
N VAL A 174 -27.42 -2.95 -10.45
CA VAL A 174 -26.45 -2.51 -9.42
C VAL A 174 -25.85 -3.70 -8.69
N VAL A 175 -26.66 -4.67 -8.27
CA VAL A 175 -26.17 -5.86 -7.57
C VAL A 175 -25.20 -6.65 -8.46
N VAL A 176 -25.52 -6.86 -9.73
CA VAL A 176 -24.62 -7.55 -10.68
C VAL A 176 -23.29 -6.80 -10.83
N VAL A 177 -23.33 -5.47 -11.02
CA VAL A 177 -22.10 -4.66 -11.17
C VAL A 177 -21.25 -4.74 -9.90
N VAL A 178 -21.86 -4.63 -8.71
CA VAL A 178 -21.14 -4.73 -7.43
C VAL A 178 -20.50 -6.11 -7.30
N VAL A 179 -21.21 -7.20 -7.62
CA VAL A 179 -20.66 -8.56 -7.59
C VAL A 179 -19.48 -8.70 -8.55
N VAL A 180 -19.60 -8.22 -9.79
CA VAL A 180 -18.51 -8.26 -10.77
C VAL A 180 -17.28 -7.51 -10.24
N VAL A 181 -17.47 -6.32 -9.67
CA VAL A 181 -16.35 -5.57 -9.10
C VAL A 181 -15.71 -6.29 -7.93
N VAL A 182 -16.50 -6.86 -7.02
CA VAL A 182 -15.96 -7.64 -5.90
C VAL A 182 -15.14 -8.82 -6.41
N VAL A 183 -15.64 -9.55 -7.41
CA VAL A 183 -14.91 -10.67 -8.02
C VAL A 183 -13.61 -10.21 -8.68
N VAL A 184 -13.62 -9.09 -9.40
CA VAL A 184 -12.40 -8.52 -10.02
C VAL A 184 -11.39 -8.10 -8.95
N VAL A 185 -11.82 -7.40 -7.90
CA VAL A 185 -10.94 -6.97 -6.81
C VAL A 185 -10.34 -8.19 -6.10
N VAL A 186 -11.15 -9.19 -5.76
CA VAL A 186 -10.68 -10.43 -5.15
C VAL A 186 -9.70 -11.16 -6.07
N GLY A 187 -10.03 -11.29 -7.36
CA GLY A 187 -9.15 -11.92 -8.36
C GLY A 187 -7.80 -11.22 -8.45
N VAL A 188 -7.77 -9.90 -8.54
CA VAL A 188 -6.52 -9.10 -8.60
C VAL A 188 -5.70 -9.27 -7.30
N VAL A 189 -6.35 -9.30 -6.14
CA VAL A 189 -5.68 -9.54 -4.86
C VAL A 189 -5.06 -10.93 -4.81
N VAL A 190 -5.79 -11.97 -5.24
CA VAL A 190 -5.30 -13.35 -5.27
C VAL A 190 -4.11 -13.49 -6.21
N VAL A 191 -4.21 -12.95 -7.44
CA VAL A 191 -3.10 -12.96 -8.40
C VAL A 191 -1.86 -12.29 -7.81
N LYS A 192 -2.02 -11.14 -7.14
CA LYS A 192 -0.90 -10.44 -6.48
C LYS A 192 -0.25 -11.30 -5.40
N VAL A 193 -1.03 -11.92 -4.52
CA VAL A 193 -0.50 -12.79 -3.44
C VAL A 193 0.27 -13.96 -4.03
N VAL A 194 -0.26 -14.61 -5.08
CA VAL A 194 0.40 -15.73 -5.76
C VAL A 194 1.74 -15.31 -6.36
N VAL A 195 1.78 -14.18 -7.07
CA VAL A 195 3.04 -13.68 -7.67
C VAL A 195 4.08 -13.38 -6.59
N VAL A 196 3.70 -12.72 -5.50
CA VAL A 196 4.63 -12.43 -4.39
C VAL A 196 5.17 -13.72 -3.79
N VAL A 197 4.32 -14.72 -3.56
CA VAL A 197 4.75 -16.02 -3.01
C VAL A 197 5.73 -16.73 -3.94
N ILE A 198 5.41 -16.82 -5.24
CA ILE A 198 6.29 -17.48 -6.23
C ILE A 198 7.66 -16.81 -6.25
N VAL A 199 7.68 -15.47 -6.30
CA VAL A 199 8.90 -14.68 -6.35
C VAL A 199 9.75 -14.86 -5.10
N VAL A 200 9.14 -14.88 -3.91
CA VAL A 200 9.84 -15.14 -2.64
C VAL A 200 10.40 -16.56 -2.59
N VAL A 201 9.66 -17.55 -3.08
CA VAL A 201 10.13 -18.95 -3.16
C VAL A 201 11.33 -19.07 -4.10
N LEU A 202 11.26 -18.45 -5.28
CA LEU A 202 12.37 -18.44 -6.24
C LEU A 202 13.63 -17.81 -5.64
N ILE A 203 13.51 -16.67 -4.94
CA ILE A 203 14.65 -16.08 -4.22
C ILE A 203 15.21 -17.07 -3.20
N LYS A 204 14.35 -17.70 -2.38
CA LYS A 204 14.80 -18.64 -1.34
C LYS A 204 15.55 -19.83 -1.94
N VAL A 205 15.08 -20.40 -3.06
CA VAL A 205 15.77 -21.51 -3.74
C VAL A 205 17.14 -21.08 -4.25
N VAL A 206 17.23 -19.93 -4.94
CA VAL A 206 18.51 -19.42 -5.47
C VAL A 206 19.52 -19.12 -4.34
N VAL A 207 19.06 -18.53 -3.24
CA VAL A 207 19.93 -18.26 -2.07
C VAL A 207 20.40 -19.55 -1.42
N VAL A 208 19.53 -20.56 -1.30
CA VAL A 208 19.92 -21.86 -0.72
C VAL A 208 20.92 -22.58 -1.63
N GLU A 209 20.70 -22.62 -2.94
CA GLU A 209 21.64 -23.22 -3.89
C GLU A 209 23.02 -22.53 -3.85
N ALA A 210 23.05 -21.20 -3.73
CA ALA A 210 24.29 -20.44 -3.62
C ALA A 210 25.04 -20.61 -2.29
N VAL A 211 24.38 -21.05 -1.22
CA VAL A 211 25.02 -21.37 0.08
C VAL A 211 25.55 -22.81 0.14
N VAL A 212 24.96 -23.71 -0.65
CA VAL A 212 25.34 -25.13 -0.71
C VAL A 212 26.54 -25.38 -1.64
N GLN A 213 26.72 -24.54 -2.67
CA GLN A 213 27.95 -24.51 -3.48
C GLN A 213 29.06 -23.72 -2.79
#